data_AF-X0Y7D7-F1
#
_entry.id   AF-X0Y7D7-F1
#
_cell.length_a   1.000
_cell.length_b   1.000
_cell.length_c   1.000
_cell.angle_alpha   90.00
_cell.angle_beta   90.00
_cell.angle_gamma   90.00
#
_symmetry.space_group_name_H-M   'P 1'
#
loop_
_entity.id
_entity.type
_entity.pdbx_description
1 polymer ?
#
loop_
_entity_poly.entity_id
_entity_poly.type
_entity_poly.pdbx_seq_one_letter_code
_entity_poly.pdbx_strand_id
1 'polypeptide(L)' 'RNQDMRIKQVSVFVENESGRLEAILEALQREKISIRALSVSDTAEFGIAR' A
#
# COMPACT_ATOMS: atom_id res chain seq x y z
N ARG A 1 1.48 29.15 2.86
CA ARG A 1 0.39 28.43 3.57
C ARG A 1 0.11 27.20 2.71
N ASN A 2 0.43 25.98 3.11
CA ASN A 2 -0.03 25.25 4.31
C ASN A 2 1.18 24.57 4.98
N GLN A 3 1.57 24.93 6.22
CA GLN A 3 1.20 24.24 7.45
C GLN A 3 0.94 22.72 7.27
N ASP A 4 1.96 21.91 7.57
CA ASP A 4 1.91 20.53 8.07
C ASP A 4 0.98 19.51 7.40
N MET A 5 1.02 19.37 6.08
CA MET A 5 0.44 18.17 5.46
C MET A 5 1.40 16.97 5.61
N ARG A 6 1.38 16.33 6.78
CA ARG A 6 2.08 15.03 6.96
C ARG A 6 1.40 13.99 6.08
N ILE A 7 2.16 13.43 5.12
CA ILE A 7 1.69 12.30 4.31
C ILE A 7 1.40 11.14 5.26
N LYS A 8 0.18 10.59 5.17
CA LYS A 8 -0.16 9.34 5.86
C LYS A 8 0.54 8.19 5.15
N GLN A 9 1.38 7.47 5.89
CA GLN A 9 2.06 6.28 5.41
C GLN A 9 1.40 5.05 6.04
N VAL A 10 1.22 4.01 5.24
CA VAL A 10 0.70 2.71 5.68
C VAL A 10 1.73 1.66 5.29
N SER A 11 1.89 0.61 6.08
CA SER A 11 2.69 -0.54 5.71
C SER A 11 1.93 -1.79 6.12
N VAL A 12 1.77 -2.71 5.18
CA VAL A 12 1.04 -3.96 5.39
C VAL A 12 1.91 -5.12 4.98
N PHE A 13 1.81 -6.23 5.71
CA PHE A 13 2.34 -7.50 5.25
C PHE A 13 1.45 -8.04 4.14
N VAL A 14 2.07 -8.51 3.08
CA VAL A 14 1.42 -9.07 1.90
C VAL A 14 1.95 -10.47 1.71
N GLU A 15 1.04 -11.45 1.70
CA GLU A 15 1.40 -12.82 1.34
C GLU A 15 1.88 -12.86 -0.11
N ASN A 16 2.94 -13.63 -0.39
CA ASN A 16 3.52 -13.72 -1.73
C ASN A 16 2.68 -14.66 -2.63
N GLU A 17 1.44 -14.26 -2.88
CA GLU A 17 0.49 -14.96 -3.72
C GLU A 17 -0.08 -14.01 -4.79
N SER A 18 -0.46 -14.59 -5.93
CA SER A 18 -1.08 -13.83 -7.02
C SER A 18 -2.40 -13.20 -6.56
N GLY A 19 -2.65 -11.95 -6.98
CA GLY A 19 -3.88 -11.21 -6.67
C GLY A 19 -3.89 -10.48 -5.31
N ARG A 20 -2.91 -10.70 -4.42
CA ARG A 20 -2.90 -10.04 -3.10
C ARG A 20 -2.68 -8.52 -3.19
N LEU A 21 -1.76 -8.07 -4.03
CA LEU A 21 -1.54 -6.64 -4.26
C LEU A 21 -2.76 -5.98 -4.91
N GLU A 22 -3.39 -6.66 -5.87
CA GLU A 22 -4.62 -6.19 -6.53
C GLU A 22 -5.74 -5.95 -5.51
N ALA A 23 -6.00 -6.93 -4.64
CA ALA A 23 -7.02 -6.79 -3.58
C ALA A 23 -6.76 -5.58 -2.65
N ILE A 24 -5.49 -5.27 -2.36
CA ILE A 24 -5.11 -4.08 -1.58
C ILE A 24 -5.43 -2.80 -2.38
N LEU A 25 -5.06 -2.73 -3.65
CA LEU A 25 -5.29 -1.57 -4.50
C LEU A 25 -6.79 -1.32 -4.73
N GLU A 26 -7.58 -2.37 -4.95
CA GLU A 26 -9.04 -2.29 -5.07
C GLU A 26 -9.70 -1.77 -3.79
N ALA A 27 -9.23 -2.22 -2.62
CA ALA A 27 -9.74 -1.73 -1.34
C ALA A 27 -9.46 -0.23 -1.16
N LEU A 28 -8.26 0.23 -1.50
CA LEU A 28 -7.90 1.65 -1.46
C LEU A 28 -8.71 2.47 -2.47
N GLN A 29 -8.91 1.95 -3.68
CA GLN A 29 -9.71 2.60 -4.72
C GLN A 29 -11.17 2.76 -4.29
N ARG A 30 -11.78 1.72 -3.71
CA ARG A 30 -13.16 1.73 -3.22
C ARG A 30 -13.39 2.84 -2.19
N GLU A 31 -12.41 3.08 -1.33
CA GLU A 31 -12.43 4.16 -0.33
C GLU A 31 -11.96 5.52 -0.89
N LYS A 32 -11.71 5.63 -2.20
CA LYS A 32 -11.23 6.84 -2.89
C LYS A 32 -9.92 7.39 -2.31
N ILE A 33 -9.06 6.51 -1.81
CA ILE A 33 -7.75 6.88 -1.27
C ILE A 33 -6.75 7.01 -2.44
N SER A 34 -6.18 8.22 -2.59
CA SER A 34 -5.15 8.47 -3.61
C SER A 34 -3.77 8.01 -3.12
N ILE A 35 -3.13 7.15 -3.90
CA ILE A 35 -1.76 6.68 -3.65
C ILE A 35 -0.79 7.68 -4.28
N ARG A 36 0.14 8.21 -3.48
CA ARG A 36 1.19 9.11 -3.97
C ARG A 36 2.45 8.37 -4.41
N ALA A 37 2.79 7.30 -3.68
CA ALA A 37 3.91 6.43 -3.94
C ALA A 37 3.56 5.03 -3.41
N LEU A 38 4.11 4.00 -4.04
CA LEU A 38 3.99 2.61 -3.62
C LEU A 38 5.37 1.95 -3.73
N SER A 39 5.73 1.19 -2.71
CA SER A 39 6.92 0.37 -2.60
C SER A 39 6.52 -1.02 -2.15
N VAL A 40 7.06 -2.04 -2.82
CA VAL A 40 6.85 -3.44 -2.48
C VAL A 40 8.22 -4.07 -2.32
N SER A 41 8.42 -4.80 -1.23
CA SER A 41 9.64 -5.55 -0.97
C SER A 41 9.25 -6.94 -0.51
N ASP A 42 9.76 -7.98 -1.17
CA ASP A 42 9.37 -9.36 -0.93
C ASP A 42 10.52 -10.22 -0.39
N THR A 43 10.13 -11.28 0.32
CA THR A 43 10.97 -12.43 0.67
C THR A 43 10.25 -13.70 0.18
N ALA A 44 10.85 -14.88 0.37
CA ALA A 44 10.24 -16.14 -0.08
C ALA A 44 8.85 -16.41 0.52
N GLU A 45 8.57 -15.92 1.72
CA GLU A 45 7.33 -16.24 2.46
C GLU A 45 6.32 -15.07 2.45
N PHE A 46 6.80 -13.83 2.58
CA PHE A 46 5.94 -12.64 2.61
C PHE A 46 6.69 -11.40 2.13
N GLY A 47 5.93 -10.40 1.70
CA GLY A 47 6.40 -9.07 1.39
C GLY A 47 5.78 -7.99 2.28
N ILE A 48 6.29 -6.77 2.12
CA ILE A 48 5.75 -5.55 2.72
C ILE A 48 5.34 -4.63 1.57
N ALA A 49 4.09 -4.16 1.58
CA ALA A 49 3.62 -3.08 0.72
C ALA A 49 3.49 -1.79 1.55
N ARG A 50 4.02 -0.69 1.00
CA ARG A 50 4.01 0.65 1.60
C ARG A 50 3.74 1.73 0.57
#